data_AF-A0A5P3GC79-F1
#
_entry.id   AF-A0A5P3GC79-F1
#
_cell.length_a   1.000
_cell.length_b   1.000
_cell.length_c   1.000
_cell.angle_alpha   90.00
_cell.angle_beta   90.00
_cell.angle_gamma   90.00
#
_symmetry.space_group_name_H-M   'P 1'
#
loop_
_entity.id
_entity.type
_entity.pdbx_description
1 polymer ?
#
loop_
_entity_poly.entity_id
_entity_poly.type
_entity_poly.pdbx_seq_one_letter_code
_entity_poly.pdbx_strand_id
1 'polypeptide(L)'
;MDEHHLDIIRLAWARELGLGDSALRPAHTARVVGDDIHVLDLAGSGAIVGPQWFIERTEDISVDALLQPARLLEIAGDHGGRITGPVDLAFLGDYTDAPPDEQLLISHDIDDALAVAALCPPDDSTTADLGNRTRWFTALTDSTEVLGCAAYSEFQGFVADLTTLTAPAHRRHGIGCAVTLLAAEDALDSGLIPQLRTSRGSAIGATLPRKAKFDVLGAYARVHVHLPS
;
A
#
# COMPACT_ATOMS: atom_id res chain seq x y z
N MET A 1 -1.37 -14.06 -9.84
CA MET A 1 -0.01 -13.53 -10.12
C MET A 1 0.93 -14.62 -10.62
N ASP A 2 1.86 -14.31 -11.54
CA ASP A 2 2.93 -15.24 -11.99
C ASP A 2 4.30 -14.91 -11.37
N GLU A 3 5.31 -15.75 -11.60
CA GLU A 3 6.65 -15.58 -11.00
C GLU A 3 7.36 -14.30 -11.49
N HIS A 4 7.13 -13.87 -12.73
CA HIS A 4 7.77 -12.67 -13.26
C HIS A 4 7.29 -11.41 -12.51
N HIS A 5 5.99 -11.30 -12.27
CA HIS A 5 5.43 -10.24 -11.44
C HIS A 5 5.99 -10.28 -10.01
N LEU A 6 6.11 -11.48 -9.42
CA LEU A 6 6.67 -11.64 -8.07
C LEU A 6 8.12 -11.16 -8.00
N ASP A 7 8.94 -11.45 -9.01
CA ASP A 7 10.34 -11.00 -9.06
C ASP A 7 10.44 -9.47 -9.14
N ILE A 8 9.58 -8.82 -9.94
CA ILE A 8 9.51 -7.35 -10.02
C ILE A 8 9.09 -6.74 -8.67
N ILE A 9 8.04 -7.29 -8.05
CA ILE A 9 7.55 -6.83 -6.75
C ILE A 9 8.62 -6.99 -5.67
N ARG A 10 9.31 -8.13 -5.62
CA ARG A 10 10.42 -8.38 -4.69
C ARG A 10 11.59 -7.43 -4.95
N LEU A 11 11.93 -7.15 -6.20
CA LEU A 11 12.98 -6.18 -6.55
C LEU A 11 12.64 -4.77 -6.03
N ALA A 12 11.42 -4.31 -6.27
CA ALA A 12 10.96 -3.00 -5.79
C ALA A 12 11.08 -2.88 -4.27
N TRP A 13 10.56 -3.87 -3.53
CA TRP A 13 10.63 -3.86 -2.07
C TRP A 13 12.05 -4.05 -1.53
N ALA A 14 12.90 -4.84 -2.19
CA ALA A 14 14.29 -4.97 -1.80
C ALA A 14 15.02 -3.62 -1.88
N ARG A 15 14.82 -2.86 -2.96
CA ARG A 15 15.42 -1.53 -3.15
C ARG A 15 14.90 -0.52 -2.16
N GLU A 16 13.58 -0.49 -1.92
CA GLU A 16 12.98 0.37 -0.89
C GLU A 16 13.62 0.15 0.49
N LEU A 17 13.88 -1.11 0.83
CA LEU A 17 14.44 -1.49 2.13
C LEU A 17 15.99 -1.43 2.17
N GLY A 18 16.64 -0.94 1.11
CA GLY A 18 18.11 -0.87 1.02
C GLY A 18 18.78 -2.24 0.97
N LEU A 19 18.06 -3.29 0.59
CA LEU A 19 18.56 -4.64 0.42
C LEU A 19 19.18 -4.81 -0.97
N GLY A 20 20.01 -5.83 -1.15
CA GLY A 20 20.45 -6.22 -2.49
C GLY A 20 19.28 -6.73 -3.35
N ASP A 21 19.36 -6.53 -4.66
CA ASP A 21 18.30 -6.85 -5.65
C ASP A 21 17.76 -8.30 -5.60
N SER A 22 18.53 -9.24 -5.02
CA SER A 22 18.13 -10.65 -4.84
C SER A 22 17.97 -11.07 -3.38
N ALA A 23 17.83 -10.13 -2.44
CA ALA A 23 17.73 -10.44 -1.02
C ALA A 23 16.40 -11.10 -0.63
N LEU A 24 15.29 -10.71 -1.27
CA LEU A 24 13.96 -11.28 -1.01
C LEU A 24 13.76 -12.58 -1.81
N ARG A 25 14.37 -13.67 -1.33
CA ARG A 25 14.22 -15.01 -1.91
C ARG A 25 13.15 -15.80 -1.15
N PRO A 26 12.41 -16.72 -1.81
CA PRO A 26 11.46 -17.59 -1.14
C PRO A 26 12.09 -18.34 0.05
N ALA A 27 11.33 -18.45 1.14
CA ALA A 27 11.73 -19.12 2.39
C ALA A 27 13.00 -18.53 3.05
N HIS A 28 13.37 -17.29 2.71
CA HIS A 28 14.47 -16.57 3.33
C HIS A 28 13.98 -15.29 4.01
N THR A 29 14.60 -14.90 5.13
CA THR A 29 14.38 -13.61 5.78
C THR A 29 15.67 -12.80 5.76
N ALA A 30 15.69 -11.75 4.95
CA ALA A 30 16.79 -10.80 4.91
C ALA A 30 16.78 -9.93 6.18
N ARG A 31 17.97 -9.65 6.73
CA ARG A 31 18.14 -8.78 7.90
C ARG A 31 19.22 -7.74 7.61
N VAL A 32 18.90 -6.46 7.79
CA VAL A 32 19.83 -5.34 7.53
C VAL A 32 19.68 -4.28 8.62
N VAL A 33 20.80 -3.68 9.01
CA VAL A 33 20.81 -2.56 9.95
C VAL A 33 20.37 -1.27 9.24
N GLY A 34 19.42 -0.55 9.83
CA GLY A 34 18.92 0.74 9.36
C GLY A 34 18.41 1.60 10.52
N ASP A 35 17.87 2.77 10.22
CA ASP A 35 17.43 3.73 11.24
C ASP A 35 16.01 3.44 11.76
N ASP A 36 15.08 3.24 10.84
CA ASP A 36 13.69 2.88 11.13
C ASP A 36 13.51 1.36 11.12
N ILE A 37 12.50 0.88 11.84
CA ILE A 37 12.14 -0.54 11.81
C ILE A 37 11.18 -0.78 10.65
N HIS A 38 11.51 -1.76 9.81
CA HIS A 38 10.66 -2.28 8.76
C HIS A 38 10.54 -3.78 8.92
N VAL A 39 9.31 -4.29 8.87
CA VAL A 39 9.02 -5.72 8.88
C VAL A 39 8.15 -6.00 7.66
N LEU A 40 8.62 -6.90 6.81
CA LEU A 40 7.97 -7.27 5.56
C LEU A 40 7.84 -8.79 5.47
N ASP A 41 6.64 -9.26 5.18
CA ASP A 41 6.37 -10.57 4.59
C ASP A 41 5.83 -10.33 3.18
N LEU A 42 6.38 -11.00 2.18
CA LEU A 42 6.05 -10.80 0.77
C LEU A 42 6.28 -12.06 -0.04
N ALA A 43 5.20 -12.70 -0.49
CA ALA A 43 5.21 -13.88 -1.34
C ALA A 43 6.19 -14.97 -0.85
N GLY A 44 6.13 -15.26 0.46
CA GLY A 44 6.97 -16.26 1.13
C GLY A 44 8.41 -15.82 1.41
N SER A 45 8.74 -14.55 1.22
CA SER A 45 10.03 -13.94 1.55
C SER A 45 9.87 -12.93 2.67
N GLY A 46 10.84 -12.88 3.59
CA GLY A 46 10.83 -11.96 4.72
C GLY A 46 11.91 -10.89 4.61
N ALA A 47 11.66 -9.72 5.19
CA ALA A 47 12.71 -8.77 5.53
C ALA A 47 12.47 -8.11 6.88
N ILE A 48 13.57 -7.90 7.61
CA ILE A 48 13.61 -7.14 8.85
C ILE A 48 14.74 -6.12 8.71
N VAL A 49 14.37 -4.84 8.68
CA VAL A 49 15.31 -3.73 8.73
C VAL A 49 15.10 -3.01 10.04
N GLY A 50 16.16 -2.56 10.68
CA GLY A 50 16.05 -1.78 11.91
C GLY A 50 17.39 -1.51 12.55
N PRO A 51 17.41 -0.71 13.63
CA PRO A 51 18.64 -0.45 14.36
C PRO A 51 19.30 -1.74 14.84
N GLN A 52 20.62 -1.69 15.07
CA GLN A 52 21.38 -2.86 15.49
C GLN A 52 20.76 -3.57 16.70
N TRP A 53 20.32 -2.81 17.71
CA TRP A 53 19.65 -3.36 18.89
C TRP A 53 18.37 -4.13 18.56
N PHE A 54 17.63 -3.71 17.52
CA PHE A 54 16.39 -4.37 17.10
C PHE A 54 16.69 -5.66 16.36
N ILE A 55 17.69 -5.66 15.48
CA ILE A 55 18.14 -6.85 14.77
C ILE A 55 18.62 -7.92 15.76
N GLU A 56 19.41 -7.53 16.77
CA GLU A 56 19.88 -8.45 17.83
C GLU A 56 18.72 -8.99 18.68
N ARG A 57 17.73 -8.17 19.04
CA ARG A 57 16.54 -8.61 19.81
C ARG A 57 15.60 -9.52 19.04
N THR A 58 15.69 -9.55 17.71
CA THR A 58 14.74 -10.25 16.82
C THR A 58 15.38 -11.39 16.01
N GLU A 59 16.60 -11.79 16.38
CA GLU A 59 17.34 -12.87 15.71
C GLU A 59 16.49 -14.15 15.59
N ASP A 60 15.85 -14.56 16.69
CA ASP A 60 15.04 -15.78 16.77
C ASP A 60 13.52 -15.57 16.58
N ILE A 61 13.09 -14.34 16.25
CA ILE A 61 11.66 -14.02 16.10
C ILE A 61 11.28 -14.10 14.62
N SER A 62 10.16 -14.78 14.34
CA SER A 62 9.63 -14.88 12.98
C SER A 62 9.03 -13.56 12.51
N VAL A 63 9.04 -13.34 11.19
CA VAL A 63 8.42 -12.17 10.56
C VAL A 63 6.93 -12.07 10.91
N ASP A 64 6.19 -13.18 10.87
CA ASP A 64 4.75 -13.17 11.22
C ASP A 64 4.50 -12.71 12.67
N ALA A 65 5.33 -13.15 13.63
CA ALA A 65 5.24 -12.70 15.01
C ALA A 65 5.56 -11.20 15.13
N LEU A 66 6.54 -10.68 14.39
CA LEU A 66 6.88 -9.26 14.37
C LEU A 66 5.84 -8.39 13.66
N LEU A 67 5.06 -8.95 12.75
CA LEU A 67 3.95 -8.25 12.11
C LEU A 67 2.70 -8.16 13.02
N GLN A 68 2.72 -8.78 14.21
CA GLN A 68 1.68 -8.56 15.21
C GLN A 68 1.90 -7.21 15.92
N PRO A 69 0.94 -6.27 15.90
CA PRO A 69 1.15 -4.92 16.43
C PRO A 69 1.59 -4.91 17.89
N ALA A 70 0.99 -5.76 18.72
CA ALA A 70 1.31 -5.87 20.14
C ALA A 70 2.76 -6.32 20.37
N ARG A 71 3.24 -7.30 19.59
CA ARG A 71 4.61 -7.82 19.70
C ARG A 71 5.63 -6.80 19.20
N LEU A 72 5.32 -6.12 18.11
CA LEU A 72 6.20 -5.07 17.56
C LEU A 72 6.34 -3.90 18.54
N LEU A 73 5.23 -3.47 19.17
CA LEU A 73 5.23 -2.45 20.22
C LEU A 73 6.00 -2.89 21.46
N GLU A 74 5.84 -4.14 21.90
CA GLU A 74 6.57 -4.68 23.04
C GLU A 74 8.09 -4.60 22.84
N ILE A 75 8.56 -4.93 21.63
CA ILE A 75 10.00 -4.94 21.30
C ILE A 75 10.55 -3.52 21.11
N ALA A 76 9.77 -2.65 20.46
CA ALA A 76 10.18 -1.29 20.11
C ALA A 76 9.90 -0.24 21.20
N GLY A 77 9.09 -0.58 22.21
CA GLY A 77 8.50 0.37 23.16
C GLY A 77 9.51 1.26 23.89
N ASP A 78 10.68 0.73 24.22
CA ASP A 78 11.73 1.46 24.94
C ASP A 78 12.42 2.55 24.11
N HIS A 79 12.33 2.47 22.77
CA HIS A 79 12.98 3.39 21.84
C HIS A 79 11.98 4.32 21.15
N GLY A 80 10.71 4.23 21.55
CA GLY A 80 9.62 5.06 21.06
C GLY A 80 9.36 4.89 19.56
N GLY A 81 8.17 5.32 19.15
CA GLY A 81 7.88 5.45 17.73
C GLY A 81 6.40 5.55 17.38
N ARG A 82 6.13 6.14 16.22
CA ARG A 82 4.84 6.02 15.55
C ARG A 82 4.88 4.76 14.70
N ILE A 83 4.01 3.82 15.01
CA ILE A 83 3.79 2.66 14.13
C ILE A 83 2.88 3.09 12.98
N THR A 84 3.31 2.77 11.78
CA THR A 84 2.48 2.81 10.57
C THR A 84 2.28 1.37 10.11
N GLY A 85 1.05 0.87 10.23
CA GLY A 85 0.70 -0.52 9.95
C GLY A 85 0.48 -1.37 11.21
N PRO A 86 0.36 -2.70 11.08
CA PRO A 86 0.57 -3.49 9.87
C PRO A 86 -0.50 -3.27 8.79
N VAL A 87 -0.08 -3.32 7.53
CA VAL A 87 -0.95 -3.31 6.35
C VAL A 87 -0.79 -4.61 5.58
N ASP A 88 -1.87 -5.09 4.98
CA ASP A 88 -1.82 -6.12 3.95
C ASP A 88 -1.41 -5.48 2.62
N LEU A 89 -0.53 -6.16 1.89
CA LEU A 89 -0.06 -5.79 0.56
C LEU A 89 -0.80 -6.63 -0.48
N ALA A 90 -1.59 -5.97 -1.31
CA ALA A 90 -2.34 -6.60 -2.38
C ALA A 90 -1.87 -6.09 -3.74
N PHE A 91 -1.79 -6.97 -4.74
CA PHE A 91 -1.25 -6.64 -6.05
C PHE A 91 -2.18 -7.11 -7.16
N LEU A 92 -2.21 -6.37 -8.27
CA LEU A 92 -2.92 -6.75 -9.48
C LEU A 92 -1.88 -7.05 -10.58
N GLY A 93 -1.94 -8.24 -11.17
CA GLY A 93 -0.96 -8.65 -12.19
C GLY A 93 -1.46 -8.54 -13.63
N ASP A 94 -2.75 -8.29 -13.83
CA ASP A 94 -3.34 -8.21 -15.17
C ASP A 94 -4.63 -7.39 -15.13
N TYR A 95 -5.11 -7.00 -16.30
CA TYR A 95 -6.39 -6.33 -16.50
C TYR A 95 -7.53 -7.16 -15.91
N THR A 96 -8.55 -6.45 -15.42
CA THR A 96 -9.80 -7.10 -14.99
C THR A 96 -10.82 -7.03 -16.10
N ASP A 97 -11.48 -8.15 -16.43
CA ASP A 97 -12.52 -8.23 -17.47
C ASP A 97 -13.85 -7.50 -17.12
N ALA A 98 -13.84 -6.63 -16.11
CA ALA A 98 -15.03 -5.99 -15.57
C ALA A 98 -14.92 -4.46 -15.69
N PRO A 99 -15.23 -3.89 -16.88
CA PRO A 99 -15.33 -2.45 -16.99
C PRO A 99 -16.42 -1.93 -16.04
N PRO A 100 -16.28 -0.70 -15.50
CA PRO A 100 -17.33 -0.13 -14.66
C PRO A 100 -18.64 0.00 -15.46
N ASP A 101 -19.75 -0.43 -14.86
CA ASP A 101 -21.10 -0.38 -15.47
C ASP A 101 -21.58 1.07 -15.74
N GLU A 102 -20.96 2.06 -15.10
CA GLU A 102 -21.36 3.46 -15.12
C GLU A 102 -20.32 4.30 -15.89
N GLN A 103 -20.77 5.06 -16.89
CA GLN A 103 -19.92 6.03 -17.60
C GLN A 103 -19.67 7.22 -16.68
N LEU A 104 -18.62 7.12 -15.87
CA LEU A 104 -18.15 8.20 -15.01
C LEU A 104 -17.32 9.20 -15.83
N LEU A 105 -17.54 10.49 -15.61
CA LEU A 105 -16.60 11.50 -16.07
C LEU A 105 -15.35 11.41 -15.20
N ILE A 106 -14.18 11.20 -15.81
CA ILE A 106 -12.91 11.08 -15.09
C ILE A 106 -12.07 12.33 -15.30
N SER A 107 -11.71 12.96 -14.18
CA SER A 107 -10.74 14.04 -14.13
C SER A 107 -9.39 13.55 -13.60
N HIS A 108 -8.31 14.13 -14.12
CA HIS A 108 -6.95 13.91 -13.67
C HIS A 108 -6.35 15.14 -12.96
N ASP A 109 -7.19 16.14 -12.66
CA ASP A 109 -6.77 17.36 -11.97
C ASP A 109 -6.60 17.10 -10.46
N ILE A 110 -5.52 17.66 -9.90
CA ILE A 110 -5.24 17.61 -8.46
C ILE A 110 -6.30 18.36 -7.66
N ASP A 111 -6.85 19.46 -8.19
CA ASP A 111 -7.85 20.27 -7.48
C ASP A 111 -9.13 19.45 -7.23
N ASP A 112 -9.54 18.61 -8.19
CA ASP A 112 -10.68 17.70 -8.03
C ASP A 112 -10.39 16.59 -7.00
N ALA A 113 -9.17 16.05 -7.01
CA ALA A 113 -8.75 15.05 -6.02
C ALA A 113 -8.74 15.63 -4.59
N LEU A 114 -8.25 16.87 -4.44
CA LEU A 114 -8.26 17.58 -3.16
C LEU A 114 -9.68 17.94 -2.70
N ALA A 115 -10.58 18.23 -3.64
CA ALA A 115 -12.00 18.40 -3.32
C ALA A 115 -12.63 17.12 -2.74
N VAL A 116 -12.30 15.93 -3.26
CA VAL A 116 -12.71 14.66 -2.63
C VAL A 116 -12.14 14.55 -1.21
N ALA A 117 -10.85 14.84 -1.03
CA ALA A 117 -10.21 14.77 0.29
C ALA A 117 -10.88 15.68 1.32
N ALA A 118 -11.28 16.89 0.92
CA ALA A 118 -11.96 17.86 1.78
C ALA A 118 -13.36 17.40 2.25
N LEU A 119 -14.03 16.50 1.51
CA LEU A 119 -15.31 15.92 1.90
C LEU A 119 -15.17 14.72 2.86
N CYS A 120 -13.95 14.21 3.05
CA CYS A 120 -13.69 13.01 3.82
C CYS A 120 -13.22 13.31 5.25
N PRO A 121 -13.39 12.35 6.19
CA PRO A 121 -12.79 12.45 7.51
C PRO A 121 -11.27 12.64 7.43
N PRO A 122 -10.67 13.43 8.35
CA PRO A 122 -9.23 13.71 8.33
C PRO A 122 -8.33 12.47 8.35
N ASP A 123 -8.74 11.41 9.07
CA ASP A 123 -7.98 10.16 9.14
C ASP A 123 -7.95 9.45 7.77
N ASP A 124 -9.07 9.44 7.07
CA ASP A 124 -9.19 8.84 5.73
C ASP A 124 -8.37 9.66 4.71
N SER A 125 -8.50 10.99 4.74
CA SER A 125 -7.79 11.87 3.81
C SER A 125 -6.28 11.88 4.04
N THR A 126 -5.84 11.83 5.32
CA THR A 126 -4.42 11.73 5.68
C THR A 126 -3.84 10.38 5.25
N THR A 127 -4.60 9.30 5.40
CA THR A 127 -4.16 7.97 4.95
C THR A 127 -4.09 7.91 3.42
N ALA A 128 -5.07 8.51 2.73
CA ALA A 128 -5.08 8.51 1.28
C ALA A 128 -3.93 9.37 0.72
N ASP A 129 -3.66 10.50 1.36
CA ASP A 129 -2.61 11.45 1.04
C ASP A 129 -2.62 11.89 -0.43
N LEU A 130 -3.82 12.21 -0.95
CA LEU A 130 -4.01 12.51 -2.36
C LEU A 130 -3.12 13.67 -2.85
N GLY A 131 -2.81 14.65 -1.99
CA GLY A 131 -1.98 15.79 -2.37
C GLY A 131 -0.51 15.46 -2.70
N ASN A 132 0.00 14.32 -2.20
CA ASN A 132 1.36 13.86 -2.46
C ASN A 132 1.43 12.74 -3.52
N ARG A 133 0.30 12.38 -4.12
CA ARG A 133 0.27 11.43 -5.24
C ARG A 133 0.69 12.12 -6.54
N THR A 134 0.93 11.34 -7.59
CA THR A 134 1.44 11.88 -8.87
C THR A 134 0.48 11.68 -10.05
N ARG A 135 -0.50 10.79 -9.89
CA ARG A 135 -1.53 10.47 -10.87
C ARG A 135 -2.87 10.38 -10.14
N TRP A 136 -3.91 11.02 -10.67
CA TRP A 136 -5.24 11.08 -10.07
C TRP A 136 -6.30 10.65 -11.08
N PHE A 137 -7.35 10.01 -10.55
CA PHE A 137 -8.50 9.52 -11.30
C PHE A 137 -9.74 9.82 -10.46
N THR A 138 -10.26 11.04 -10.62
CA THR A 138 -11.40 11.54 -9.87
C THR A 138 -12.68 11.35 -10.67
N ALA A 139 -13.61 10.58 -10.12
CA ALA A 139 -14.94 10.43 -10.69
C ALA A 139 -15.80 11.65 -10.37
N LEU A 140 -16.40 12.20 -11.42
CA LEU A 140 -17.28 13.36 -11.39
C LEU A 140 -18.66 12.98 -11.95
N THR A 141 -19.68 13.70 -11.49
CA THR A 141 -20.96 13.77 -12.21
C THR A 141 -20.87 14.76 -13.39
N ASP A 142 -21.87 14.75 -14.28
CA ASP A 142 -22.01 15.76 -15.34
C ASP A 142 -22.09 17.19 -14.81
N SER A 143 -22.53 17.38 -13.56
CA SER A 143 -22.57 18.68 -12.88
C SER A 143 -21.31 18.97 -12.07
N THR A 144 -20.20 18.29 -12.39
CA THR A 144 -18.87 18.43 -11.76
C THR A 144 -18.85 18.17 -10.25
N GLU A 145 -19.79 17.39 -9.73
CA GLU A 145 -19.74 16.95 -8.32
C GLU A 145 -18.74 15.81 -8.17
N VAL A 146 -17.83 15.93 -7.20
CA VAL A 146 -16.80 14.90 -6.94
C VAL A 146 -17.38 13.71 -6.15
N LEU A 147 -17.18 12.51 -6.67
CA LEU A 147 -17.73 11.27 -6.08
C LEU A 147 -16.67 10.48 -5.31
N GLY A 148 -15.47 10.40 -5.86
CA GLY A 148 -14.34 9.66 -5.30
C GLY A 148 -13.12 9.78 -6.21
N CYS A 149 -11.95 9.48 -5.66
CA CYS A 149 -10.67 9.55 -6.36
C CYS A 149 -9.85 8.31 -6.03
N ALA A 150 -9.25 7.71 -7.05
CA ALA A 150 -8.07 6.88 -6.89
C ALA A 150 -6.85 7.66 -7.37
N ALA A 151 -5.69 7.32 -6.82
CA ALA A 151 -4.44 7.94 -7.20
C ALA A 151 -3.28 6.98 -6.99
N TYR A 152 -2.16 7.19 -7.67
CA TYR A 152 -0.93 6.45 -7.38
C TYR A 152 0.33 7.30 -7.50
N SER A 153 1.39 6.77 -6.92
CA SER A 153 2.77 7.18 -7.17
C SER A 153 3.61 5.97 -7.55
N GLU A 154 4.60 6.19 -8.41
CA GLU A 154 5.58 5.15 -8.72
C GLU A 154 6.41 4.82 -7.47
N PHE A 155 6.52 3.52 -7.20
CA PHE A 155 7.30 2.94 -6.14
C PHE A 155 8.47 2.19 -6.77
N GLN A 156 9.67 2.73 -6.57
CA GLN A 156 10.93 2.20 -7.08
C GLN A 156 10.96 1.97 -8.61
N GLY A 157 10.09 2.67 -9.35
CA GLY A 157 10.00 2.61 -10.83
C GLY A 157 9.37 1.32 -11.38
N PHE A 158 8.76 0.49 -10.54
CA PHE A 158 8.23 -0.82 -10.95
C PHE A 158 6.78 -1.07 -10.52
N VAL A 159 6.36 -0.42 -9.43
CA VAL A 159 5.06 -0.65 -8.79
C VAL A 159 4.31 0.68 -8.74
N ALA A 160 3.00 0.66 -8.96
CA ALA A 160 2.13 1.80 -8.71
C ALA A 160 1.51 1.66 -7.31
N ASP A 161 1.96 2.47 -6.34
CA ASP A 161 1.41 2.48 -4.99
C ASP A 161 0.09 3.24 -4.97
N LEU A 162 -1.01 2.51 -5.13
CA LEU A 162 -2.37 3.02 -5.23
C LEU A 162 -2.94 3.40 -3.87
N THR A 163 -3.81 4.41 -3.92
CA THR A 163 -4.68 4.83 -2.85
C THR A 163 -6.07 5.14 -3.41
N THR A 164 -7.08 5.13 -2.56
CA THR A 164 -8.45 5.42 -2.97
C THR A 164 -9.25 6.05 -1.84
N LEU A 165 -10.05 7.04 -2.21
CA LEU A 165 -10.93 7.76 -1.32
C LEU A 165 -12.29 7.97 -1.97
N THR A 166 -13.38 7.76 -1.23
CA THR A 166 -14.75 7.98 -1.73
C THR A 166 -15.48 8.90 -0.78
N ALA A 167 -16.10 9.94 -1.34
CA ALA A 167 -16.88 10.91 -0.58
C ALA A 167 -17.97 10.17 0.24
N PRO A 168 -18.18 10.51 1.53
CA PRO A 168 -19.04 9.73 2.42
C PRO A 168 -20.47 9.49 1.88
N ALA A 169 -21.05 10.49 1.22
CA ALA A 169 -22.38 10.41 0.62
C ALA A 169 -22.48 9.36 -0.50
N HIS A 170 -21.37 9.08 -1.18
CA HIS A 170 -21.29 8.22 -2.36
C HIS A 170 -20.69 6.84 -2.08
N ARG A 171 -20.37 6.55 -0.81
CA ARG A 171 -19.86 5.23 -0.40
C ARG A 171 -20.88 4.13 -0.64
N ARG A 172 -20.38 2.91 -0.87
CA ARG A 172 -21.16 1.67 -1.12
C ARG A 172 -21.91 1.62 -2.47
N HIS A 173 -21.66 2.56 -3.37
CA HIS A 173 -22.19 2.55 -4.75
C HIS A 173 -21.21 2.00 -5.79
N GLY A 174 -20.06 1.46 -5.37
CA GLY A 174 -19.06 0.91 -6.29
C GLY A 174 -18.03 1.93 -6.80
N ILE A 175 -18.25 3.24 -6.61
CA ILE A 175 -17.35 4.33 -7.04
C ILE A 175 -15.89 4.05 -6.71
N GLY A 176 -15.56 3.77 -5.45
CA GLY A 176 -14.17 3.48 -5.06
C GLY A 176 -13.53 2.34 -5.84
N CYS A 177 -14.29 1.27 -6.13
CA CYS A 177 -13.79 0.17 -6.94
C CYS A 177 -13.55 0.59 -8.39
N ALA A 178 -14.49 1.35 -8.97
CA ALA A 178 -14.38 1.83 -10.35
C ALA A 178 -13.15 2.71 -10.56
N VAL A 179 -12.94 3.74 -9.72
CA VAL A 179 -11.76 4.60 -9.84
C VAL A 179 -10.46 3.87 -9.55
N THR A 180 -10.46 2.89 -8.63
CA THR A 180 -9.27 2.05 -8.36
C THR A 180 -8.87 1.24 -9.59
N LEU A 181 -9.85 0.62 -10.27
CA LEU A 181 -9.58 -0.18 -11.46
C LEU A 181 -9.07 0.69 -12.60
N LEU A 182 -9.65 1.88 -12.83
CA LEU A 182 -9.16 2.82 -13.84
C LEU A 182 -7.71 3.25 -13.57
N ALA A 183 -7.37 3.57 -12.31
CA ALA A 183 -6.01 3.91 -11.93
C ALA A 183 -5.05 2.72 -12.06
N ALA A 184 -5.52 1.50 -11.81
CA ALA A 184 -4.75 0.28 -11.96
C ALA A 184 -4.50 -0.05 -13.45
N GLU A 185 -5.49 0.14 -14.31
CA GLU A 185 -5.37 -0.03 -15.77
C GLU A 185 -4.34 0.94 -16.35
N ASP A 186 -4.40 2.22 -15.99
CA ASP A 186 -3.40 3.21 -16.41
C ASP A 186 -1.97 2.84 -15.94
N ALA A 187 -1.84 2.31 -14.73
CA ALA A 187 -0.56 1.82 -14.22
C ALA A 187 -0.05 0.60 -15.01
N LEU A 188 -0.92 -0.35 -15.34
CA LEU A 188 -0.60 -1.51 -16.18
C LEU A 188 -0.19 -1.08 -17.60
N ASP A 189 -0.91 -0.14 -18.20
CA ASP A 189 -0.57 0.47 -19.50
C ASP A 189 0.81 1.15 -19.47
N SER A 190 1.20 1.68 -18.31
CA SER A 190 2.51 2.27 -18.05
C SER A 190 3.61 1.26 -17.72
N GLY A 191 3.29 -0.05 -17.69
CA GLY A 191 4.24 -1.12 -17.37
C GLY A 191 4.56 -1.27 -15.89
N LEU A 192 3.74 -0.70 -15.00
CA LEU A 192 3.85 -0.82 -13.54
C LEU A 192 2.94 -1.92 -13.02
N ILE A 193 3.29 -2.50 -11.88
CA ILE A 193 2.41 -3.44 -11.15
C ILE A 193 1.59 -2.66 -10.10
N PRO A 194 0.26 -2.60 -10.20
CA PRO A 194 -0.58 -1.96 -9.18
C PRO A 194 -0.47 -2.64 -7.81
N GLN A 195 -0.30 -1.83 -6.76
CA GLN A 195 -0.26 -2.25 -5.36
C GLN A 195 -1.27 -1.45 -4.53
N LEU A 196 -2.05 -2.14 -3.69
CA LEU A 196 -2.85 -1.54 -2.63
C LEU A 196 -2.27 -1.91 -1.26
N ARG A 197 -2.32 -0.95 -0.33
CA ARG A 197 -2.05 -1.17 1.10
C ARG A 197 -3.34 -1.00 1.88
N THR A 198 -3.76 -2.03 2.61
CA THR A 198 -4.99 -1.96 3.42
C THR A 198 -4.71 -2.32 4.86
N SER A 199 -5.41 -1.70 5.81
CA SER A 199 -5.24 -2.01 7.24
C SER A 199 -5.43 -3.51 7.49
N ARG A 200 -4.39 -4.17 8.02
CA ARG A 200 -4.42 -5.62 8.25
C ARG A 200 -5.52 -5.99 9.24
N GLY A 201 -6.26 -7.05 8.92
CA GLY A 201 -7.37 -7.54 9.75
C GLY A 201 -8.65 -6.70 9.69
N SER A 202 -8.71 -5.64 8.88
CA SER A 202 -9.93 -4.87 8.66
C SER A 202 -10.80 -5.53 7.60
N ALA A 203 -12.00 -6.00 7.98
CA ALA A 203 -12.97 -6.52 7.03
C ALA A 203 -13.39 -5.49 5.96
N ILE A 204 -13.41 -4.20 6.35
CA ILE A 204 -13.69 -3.09 5.43
C ILE A 204 -12.49 -2.90 4.48
N GLY A 205 -11.27 -2.88 5.01
CA GLY A 205 -10.04 -2.76 4.22
C GLY A 205 -9.91 -3.88 3.18
N ALA A 206 -10.22 -5.12 3.54
CA ALA A 206 -10.18 -6.27 2.64
C ALA A 206 -11.24 -6.26 1.53
N THR A 207 -12.24 -5.38 1.61
CA THR A 207 -13.34 -5.37 0.63
C THR A 207 -12.90 -4.88 -0.74
N LEU A 208 -12.08 -3.82 -0.81
CA LEU A 208 -11.65 -3.24 -2.08
C LEU A 208 -10.72 -4.19 -2.86
N PRO A 209 -9.60 -4.70 -2.28
CA PRO A 209 -8.74 -5.68 -2.97
C PRO A 209 -9.53 -6.88 -3.48
N ARG A 210 -10.45 -7.43 -2.68
CA ARG A 210 -11.29 -8.57 -3.08
C ARG A 210 -12.21 -8.24 -4.26
N LYS A 211 -12.88 -7.08 -4.25
CA LYS A 211 -13.78 -6.67 -5.34
C LYS A 211 -13.02 -6.36 -6.62
N ALA A 212 -11.86 -5.71 -6.50
CA ALA A 212 -10.98 -5.38 -7.61
C ALA A 212 -10.04 -6.53 -8.01
N LYS A 213 -10.20 -7.72 -7.40
CA LYS A 213 -9.42 -8.95 -7.69
C LYS A 213 -7.90 -8.82 -7.54
N PHE A 214 -7.46 -8.02 -6.58
CA PHE A 214 -6.05 -7.99 -6.17
C PHE A 214 -5.73 -9.25 -5.36
N ASP A 215 -4.56 -9.83 -5.64
CA ASP A 215 -3.98 -10.93 -4.89
C ASP A 215 -3.29 -10.37 -3.63
N VAL A 216 -3.73 -10.77 -2.44
CA VAL A 216 -3.02 -10.42 -1.19
C VAL A 216 -1.79 -11.33 -1.05
N LEU A 217 -0.60 -10.74 -1.09
CA LEU A 217 0.66 -11.47 -1.15
C LEU A 217 1.54 -11.35 0.10
N GLY A 218 1.16 -10.51 1.06
CA GLY A 218 1.97 -10.32 2.25
C GLY A 218 1.50 -9.16 3.11
N ALA A 219 2.35 -8.75 4.04
CA ALA A 219 2.07 -7.67 4.96
C ALA A 219 3.33 -6.89 5.31
N TYR A 220 3.14 -5.63 5.68
CA TYR A 220 4.21 -4.70 5.97
C TYR A 220 3.89 -3.85 7.20
N ALA A 221 4.89 -3.61 8.04
CA ALA A 221 4.83 -2.67 9.14
C ALA A 221 6.08 -1.80 9.18
N ARG A 222 5.91 -0.52 9.54
CA ARG A 222 6.99 0.42 9.79
C ARG A 222 6.86 1.00 11.19
N VAL A 223 7.97 1.13 11.91
CA VAL A 223 8.05 1.92 13.14
C VAL A 223 9.13 2.96 12.97
N HIS A 224 8.76 4.23 13.15
CA HIS A 224 9.72 5.31 13.20
C HIS A 224 10.41 5.32 14.57
N VAL A 225 11.72 5.09 14.62
CA VAL A 225 12.44 5.03 15.90
C VAL A 225 12.99 6.42 16.23
N HIS A 226 12.81 6.87 17.48
CA HIS A 226 13.54 8.02 17.98
C HIS A 226 14.78 7.51 18.71
N LEU A 227 15.93 7.54 18.05
CA LEU A 227 17.19 7.27 18.76
C LEU A 227 17.42 8.39 19.78
N PRO A 228 17.59 8.07 21.08
CA PRO A 228 17.99 9.07 22.05
C PRO A 228 19.36 9.62 21.65
N SER A 229 19.41 10.94 21.46
CA SER A 229 20.61 11.72 21.16
C SER A 229 21.65 11.65 22.28
#